data_AF-A0A1Y4G6L7-F1
#
_entry.id   AF-A0A1Y4G6L7-F1
#
_cell.length_a   1.000
_cell.length_b   1.000
_cell.length_c   1.000
_cell.angle_alpha   90.00
_cell.angle_beta   90.00
_cell.angle_gamma   90.00
#
_symmetry.space_group_name_H-M   'P 1'
#
loop_
_entity.id
_entity.type
_entity.pdbx_description
1 polymer ?
#
loop_
_entity_poly.entity_id
_entity_poly.type
_entity_poly.pdbx_seq_one_letter_code
_entity_poly.pdbx_strand_id
1 'polypeptide(L)'
;MSEIRMDWLPMGSVVRLEGAEVPVMVVGRMQRERGGSRVWEYAACPYPCGFEDSSQAVLFDGGSVEHVLFLGYRTDAELAWCERLDEERARLASGAPGPAEGEGGDAGE
;
A
#
# COMPACT_ATOMS: atom_id res chain seq x y z
N MET A 1 21.74 -17.03 0.09
CA MET A 1 20.90 -16.30 -0.89
C MET A 1 19.70 -15.81 -0.10
N SER A 2 19.65 -14.53 0.21
CA SER A 2 18.54 -13.93 0.95
C SER A 2 17.25 -14.17 0.18
N GLU A 3 16.33 -14.93 0.77
CA GLU A 3 14.97 -15.09 0.26
C GLU A 3 14.31 -13.72 0.26
N ILE A 4 13.98 -13.20 -0.91
CA ILE A 4 13.16 -12.00 -1.02
C ILE A 4 11.74 -12.42 -0.65
N ARG A 5 11.35 -12.21 0.62
CA ARG A 5 9.94 -12.21 1.02
C ARG A 5 9.31 -10.94 0.47
N MET A 6 8.40 -11.08 -0.48
CA MET A 6 7.67 -9.96 -1.06
C MET A 6 6.28 -9.91 -0.48
N ASP A 7 6.23 -9.55 0.81
CA ASP A 7 4.97 -9.35 1.52
C ASP A 7 4.29 -8.02 1.10
N TRP A 8 5.04 -7.13 0.42
CA TRP A 8 4.56 -5.84 -0.04
C TRP A 8 4.74 -5.62 -1.55
N LEU A 9 3.67 -5.23 -2.24
CA LEU A 9 3.71 -4.76 -3.62
C LEU A 9 4.47 -3.42 -3.72
N PRO A 10 5.54 -3.32 -4.55
CA PRO A 10 6.26 -2.08 -4.82
C PRO A 10 5.35 -0.92 -5.25
N MET A 11 5.73 0.32 -4.93
CA MET A 11 4.95 1.51 -5.32
C MET A 11 4.87 1.59 -6.85
N GLY A 12 3.70 1.96 -7.37
CA GLY A 12 3.45 1.95 -8.82
C GLY A 12 3.24 0.54 -9.41
N SER A 13 3.19 -0.52 -8.60
CA SER A 13 2.73 -1.83 -9.09
C SER A 13 1.30 -1.70 -9.60
N VAL A 14 1.02 -2.30 -10.75
CA VAL A 14 -0.32 -2.33 -11.35
C VAL A 14 -0.87 -3.74 -11.20
N VAL A 15 -2.05 -3.85 -10.60
CA VAL A 15 -2.70 -5.12 -10.28
C VAL A 15 -4.15 -5.16 -10.76
N ARG A 16 -4.64 -6.36 -11.00
CA ARG A 16 -6.06 -6.67 -11.17
C ARG A 16 -6.56 -7.23 -9.83
N LEU A 17 -7.61 -6.61 -9.29
CA LEU A 17 -8.32 -7.14 -8.12
C LEU A 17 -9.47 -8.05 -8.58
N GLU A 18 -9.82 -9.02 -7.74
CA GLU A 18 -10.96 -9.89 -7.98
C GLU A 18 -12.25 -9.07 -8.20
N GLY A 19 -12.92 -9.29 -9.33
CA GLY A 19 -14.18 -8.61 -9.67
C GLY A 19 -14.06 -7.13 -10.08
N ALA A 20 -12.85 -6.55 -10.09
CA ALA A 20 -12.66 -5.19 -10.59
C ALA A 20 -12.78 -5.13 -12.12
N GLU A 21 -13.37 -4.06 -12.66
CA GLU A 21 -13.51 -3.87 -14.11
C GLU A 21 -12.20 -3.37 -14.76
N VAL A 22 -11.49 -2.49 -14.05
CA VAL A 22 -10.23 -1.87 -14.48
C VAL A 22 -9.10 -2.20 -13.49
N PRO A 23 -7.84 -2.29 -13.95
CA PRO A 23 -6.71 -2.45 -13.05
C PRO A 23 -6.50 -1.21 -12.18
N VAL A 24 -5.78 -1.40 -11.08
CA VAL A 24 -5.42 -0.34 -10.14
C VAL A 24 -3.91 -0.29 -9.93
N MET A 25 -3.38 0.89 -9.66
CA MET A 25 -1.96 1.13 -9.37
C MET A 25 -1.79 1.44 -7.89
N VAL A 26 -0.87 0.74 -7.22
CA VAL A 26 -0.56 0.94 -5.80
C VAL A 26 0.08 2.31 -5.58
N VAL A 27 -0.54 3.11 -4.72
CA VAL A 27 -0.11 4.46 -4.32
C VAL A 27 0.11 4.63 -2.81
N GLY A 28 -0.14 3.59 -2.02
CA GLY A 28 0.12 3.61 -0.58
C GLY A 28 0.09 2.22 0.04
N ARG A 29 0.66 2.10 1.24
CA ARG A 29 0.68 0.88 2.04
C ARG A 29 0.33 1.17 3.50
N MET A 30 -0.24 0.20 4.20
CA MET A 30 -0.68 0.34 5.59
C MET A 30 -1.62 1.52 5.80
N GLN A 31 -2.57 1.71 4.88
CA GLN A 31 -3.43 2.88 4.88
C GLN A 31 -4.59 2.70 5.86
N ARG A 32 -4.84 3.71 6.70
CA ARG A 32 -6.03 3.76 7.56
C ARG A 32 -7.21 4.35 6.80
N GLU A 33 -8.36 3.71 6.95
CA GLU A 33 -9.62 4.29 6.51
C GLU A 33 -9.94 5.55 7.32
N ARG A 34 -10.46 6.58 6.66
CA ARG A 34 -10.79 7.85 7.32
C ARG A 34 -11.89 7.64 8.36
N GLY A 35 -11.58 7.90 9.63
CA GLY A 35 -12.51 7.73 10.75
C GLY A 35 -12.73 6.27 11.17
N GLY A 36 -12.03 5.32 10.53
CA GLY A 36 -12.05 3.91 10.90
C GLY A 36 -10.83 3.50 11.74
N SER A 37 -10.91 2.31 12.33
CA SER A 37 -9.78 1.67 13.03
C SER A 37 -9.04 0.65 12.14
N ARG A 38 -9.60 0.30 10.98
CA ARG A 38 -9.02 -0.68 10.06
C ARG A 38 -7.81 -0.08 9.33
N VAL A 39 -6.74 -0.86 9.31
CA VAL A 39 -5.56 -0.64 8.46
C VAL A 39 -5.67 -1.62 7.30
N TRP A 40 -5.65 -1.09 6.09
CA TRP A 40 -5.59 -1.86 4.84
C TRP A 40 -4.15 -2.03 4.42
N GLU A 41 -3.81 -3.15 3.80
CA GLU A 41 -2.43 -3.34 3.31
C GLU A 41 -2.07 -2.33 2.21
N TYR A 42 -3.00 -1.98 1.33
CA TYR A 42 -2.75 -1.12 0.18
C TYR A 42 -3.82 -0.04 -0.02
N ALA A 43 -3.36 1.09 -0.56
CA ALA A 43 -4.19 2.07 -1.24
C ALA A 43 -3.77 2.13 -2.72
N ALA A 44 -4.73 2.26 -3.62
CA ALA A 44 -4.50 2.35 -5.05
C ALA A 44 -5.42 3.38 -5.73
N CYS A 45 -5.06 3.75 -6.94
CA CYS A 45 -5.90 4.53 -7.85
C CYS A 45 -6.15 3.74 -9.15
N PRO A 46 -7.23 4.05 -9.90
CA PRO A 46 -7.49 3.38 -11.16
C PRO A 46 -6.37 3.64 -12.18
N TYR A 47 -6.00 2.62 -12.95
CA TYR A 47 -5.01 2.73 -14.02
C TYR A 47 -5.70 2.69 -15.40
N PRO A 48 -5.37 3.57 -16.36
CA PRO A 48 -4.24 4.52 -16.37
C PRO A 48 -4.56 5.95 -15.92
N CYS A 49 -5.80 6.28 -15.58
CA CYS A 49 -6.19 7.68 -15.30
C CYS A 49 -5.53 8.25 -14.04
N GLY A 50 -5.15 7.41 -13.08
CA GLY A 50 -4.48 7.84 -11.86
C GLY A 50 -5.46 8.34 -10.80
N PHE A 51 -5.00 9.25 -9.95
CA PHE A 51 -5.78 9.80 -8.84
C PHE A 51 -6.41 11.13 -9.27
N GLU A 52 -7.69 11.12 -9.65
CA GLU A 52 -8.39 12.34 -10.07
C GLU A 52 -9.09 13.01 -8.88
N ASP A 53 -9.63 12.22 -7.95
CA ASP A 53 -10.20 12.71 -6.71
C ASP A 53 -10.10 11.67 -5.56
N SER A 54 -10.25 12.14 -4.32
CA SER A 54 -10.09 11.29 -3.13
C SER A 54 -11.12 10.16 -2.98
N SER A 55 -12.27 10.25 -3.65
CA SER A 55 -13.29 9.19 -3.65
C SER A 55 -12.91 8.00 -4.51
N GLN A 56 -11.93 8.16 -5.41
CA GLN A 56 -11.40 7.09 -6.26
C GLN A 56 -10.30 6.26 -5.57
N ALA A 57 -9.96 6.55 -4.31
CA ALA A 57 -9.01 5.76 -3.55
C ALA A 57 -9.58 4.35 -3.30
N VAL A 58 -8.90 3.34 -3.84
CA VAL A 58 -9.24 1.93 -3.62
C VAL A 58 -8.39 1.38 -2.49
N LEU A 59 -9.03 0.97 -1.39
CA LEU A 59 -8.38 0.30 -0.27
C LEU A 59 -8.57 -1.21 -0.41
N PHE A 60 -7.49 -1.98 -0.30
CA PHE A 60 -7.55 -3.43 -0.43
C PHE A 60 -6.41 -4.13 0.32
N ASP A 61 -6.61 -5.42 0.59
CA ASP A 61 -5.58 -6.31 1.15
C ASP A 61 -5.00 -7.18 0.02
N GLY A 62 -3.76 -7.65 0.17
CA GLY A 62 -3.05 -8.42 -0.85
C GLY A 62 -3.79 -9.71 -1.26
N GLY A 63 -4.61 -10.27 -0.36
CA GLY A 63 -5.47 -11.42 -0.64
C GLY A 63 -6.56 -11.16 -1.69
N SER A 64 -6.84 -9.90 -2.03
CA SER A 64 -7.81 -9.52 -3.08
C SER A 64 -7.18 -9.37 -4.47
N VAL A 65 -5.87 -9.57 -4.60
CA VAL A 65 -5.15 -9.46 -5.88
C VAL A 65 -5.32 -10.75 -6.68
N GLU A 66 -5.98 -10.64 -7.83
CA GLU A 66 -6.13 -11.73 -8.79
C GLU A 66 -4.86 -11.87 -9.64
N HIS A 67 -4.35 -10.75 -10.17
CA HIS A 67 -3.15 -10.73 -11.02
C HIS A 67 -2.28 -9.52 -10.76
N VAL A 68 -0.96 -9.73 -10.71
CA VAL A 68 0.02 -8.64 -10.81
C VAL A 68 0.36 -8.42 -12.28
N LEU A 69 -0.09 -7.28 -12.84
CA LEU A 69 0.09 -6.94 -14.25
C LEU A 69 1.43 -6.24 -14.50
N PHE A 70 1.89 -5.46 -13.52
CA PHE A 70 3.19 -4.82 -13.53
C PHE A 70 3.73 -4.76 -12.10
N LEU A 71 4.99 -5.14 -11.94
CA LEU A 71 5.69 -5.00 -10.68
C LEU A 71 6.38 -3.63 -10.65
N GLY A 72 6.06 -2.83 -9.65
CA GLY A 72 6.61 -1.49 -9.47
C GLY A 72 8.14 -1.47 -9.29
N TYR A 73 8.69 -0.26 -9.26
CA TYR A 73 10.13 -0.07 -9.22
C TYR A 73 10.72 -0.54 -7.89
N ARG A 74 11.88 -1.22 -7.94
CA ARG A 74 12.55 -1.78 -6.76
C ARG A 74 13.97 -1.27 -6.66
N THR A 75 14.31 -0.81 -5.47
CA THR A 75 15.63 -0.32 -5.10
C THR A 75 15.95 -0.78 -3.68
N ASP A 76 17.18 -0.55 -3.22
CA ASP A 76 17.54 -0.81 -1.82
C ASP A 76 16.69 0.04 -0.85
N ALA A 77 16.29 1.26 -1.25
CA ALA A 77 15.40 2.10 -0.46
C ALA A 77 13.99 1.51 -0.35
N GLU A 78 13.48 0.91 -1.43
CA GLU A 78 12.20 0.21 -1.44
C GLU A 78 12.24 -1.02 -0.50
N LEU A 79 13.32 -1.80 -0.53
CA LEU A 79 13.51 -2.95 0.36
C LEU A 79 13.57 -2.51 1.83
N ALA A 80 14.37 -1.49 2.15
CA ALA A 80 14.46 -0.94 3.51
C ALA A 80 13.12 -0.37 3.99
N TRP A 81 12.29 0.17 3.09
CA TRP A 81 10.95 0.63 3.44
C TRP A 81 10.01 -0.54 3.75
N CYS A 82 10.06 -1.63 2.98
CA CYS A 82 9.30 -2.84 3.26
C CYS A 82 9.65 -3.45 4.63
N GLU A 83 10.94 -3.48 4.99
CA GLU A 83 11.37 -3.95 6.33
C GLU A 83 10.74 -3.11 7.45
N ARG A 84 10.70 -1.78 7.30
CA ARG A 84 10.01 -0.91 8.26
C ARG A 84 8.52 -1.20 8.34
N LEU A 85 7.86 -1.46 7.21
CA LEU A 85 6.42 -1.80 7.20
C LEU A 85 6.14 -3.12 7.92
N ASP A 86 7.04 -4.10 7.84
CA ASP A 86 6.92 -5.36 8.59
C ASP A 86 7.03 -5.14 10.10
N GLU A 87 7.97 -4.31 10.54
CA GLU A 87 8.11 -3.92 11.95
C GLU A 87 6.86 -3.18 12.45
N GLU A 88 6.33 -2.26 11.65
CA GLU A 88 5.08 -1.54 11.93
C GLU A 88 3.89 -2.50 12.05
N ARG A 89 3.75 -3.44 11.12
CA ARG A 89 2.69 -4.45 11.11
C ARG A 89 2.75 -5.32 12.37
N ALA A 90 3.95 -5.79 12.74
CA ALA A 90 4.17 -6.57 13.95
C ALA A 90 3.87 -5.75 15.22
N ARG A 91 4.20 -4.47 15.23
CA ARG A 91 3.89 -3.58 16.36
C ARG A 91 2.39 -3.37 16.54
N LEU A 92 1.66 -3.12 15.46
CA LEU A 92 0.19 -3.00 15.52
C LEU A 92 -0.46 -4.30 15.99
N ALA A 93 0.05 -5.46 15.56
CA ALA A 93 -0.43 -6.77 16.04
C ALA A 93 -0.16 -7.01 17.54
N SER A 94 0.87 -6.39 18.12
CA SER A 94 1.20 -6.49 19.55
C SER A 94 0.58 -5.39 20.42
N GLY A 95 -0.07 -4.38 19.83
CA GLY A 95 -0.76 -3.31 20.55
C GLY A 95 0.17 -2.23 21.15
N ALA A 96 1.42 -2.16 20.71
CA ALA A 96 2.37 -1.15 21.19
C ALA A 96 2.03 0.27 20.65
N PRO A 97 2.29 1.34 21.44
CA PRO A 97 2.03 2.71 21.00
C PRO A 97 2.85 3.08 19.76
N GLY A 98 2.26 3.89 18.88
CA GLY A 98 2.90 4.35 17.65
C GLY A 98 4.04 5.35 17.89
N PRO A 99 4.84 5.67 16.85
CA PRO A 99 5.79 6.75 16.91
C PRO A 99 4.99 8.07 16.99
N ALA A 100 5.57 9.12 17.57
CA ALA A 100 4.97 10.45 17.49
C ALA A 100 4.72 10.78 16.01
N GLU A 101 3.48 11.10 15.65
CA GLU A 101 3.06 11.40 14.29
C GLU A 101 3.95 12.50 13.72
N GLY A 102 4.91 12.10 12.87
CA GLY A 102 5.60 13.01 11.98
C GLY A 102 4.62 13.32 10.86
N GLU A 103 4.21 14.59 10.80
CA GLU A 103 3.40 15.24 9.77
C GLU A 103 3.31 14.38 8.50
N GLY A 104 2.16 13.72 8.34
CA GLY A 104 1.77 13.20 7.03
C GLY A 104 1.83 14.37 6.08
N GLY A 105 2.80 14.33 5.17
CA GLY A 105 3.01 15.36 4.17
C GLY A 105 1.67 15.62 3.49
N ASP A 106 1.15 16.80 3.75
CA ASP A 106 0.06 17.40 3.02
C ASP A 106 0.49 17.43 1.55
N ALA A 107 -0.04 16.49 0.77
CA ALA A 107 -0.05 16.63 -0.68
C ALA A 107 -1.13 17.68 -0.98
N GLY A 108 -0.78 18.94 -0.79
CA GLY A 108 -1.74 20.04 -0.76
C GLY A 108 -1.14 21.43 -0.71
N GLU A 109 -0.23 21.80 -1.62
CA GLU A 109 -0.33 23.06 -2.40
C GLU A 109 0.55 23.00 -3.66
#